data_AF-A0A2V7T823-F1
#
_entry.id   AF-A0A2V7T823-F1
#
_cell.length_a   1.000
_cell.length_b   1.000
_cell.length_c   1.000
_cell.angle_alpha   90.00
_cell.angle_beta   90.00
_cell.angle_gamma   90.00
#
_symmetry.space_group_name_H-M   'P 1'
#
loop_
_entity.id
_entity.type
_entity.pdbx_description
1 polymer ?
#
loop_
_entity_poly.entity_id
_entity_poly.type
_entity_poly.pdbx_seq_one_letter_code
_entity_poly.pdbx_strand_id
1 'polypeptide(L)'
;MAGPLDTIRARILIGLTLLLAGVAATAIAGVSTLREMRHAIEEELATLRTSTEEGSGLVTSVLEEIRAAEQYLATPGDEPRRVFQAAAEDAFEHERRLDALGGLTIEDRLTVNRVRQLNASIQTEYSIAHALRDLGRDPEAVAHAGAVRLQAAELTRLVRDLARRQGLKAAKAAEHLSAEATDREHQLWIFVAALVLAGFFLSRYTLESV
;
A
#
# COMPACT_ATOMS: atom_id res chain seq x y z
N MET A 1 -38.92 -37.55 45.05
CA MET A 1 -39.38 -36.52 44.10
C MET A 1 -38.46 -36.58 42.90
N ALA A 2 -38.89 -37.22 41.81
CA ALA A 2 -38.08 -37.33 40.59
C ALA A 2 -38.08 -35.96 39.90
N GLY A 3 -36.90 -35.35 39.79
CA GLY A 3 -36.75 -34.07 39.11
C GLY A 3 -37.00 -34.23 37.60
N PRO A 4 -37.50 -33.19 36.90
CA PRO A 4 -37.80 -33.23 35.47
C PRO A 4 -36.58 -33.46 34.54
N LEU A 5 -35.40 -33.73 35.10
CA LEU A 5 -34.12 -33.93 34.41
C LEU A 5 -33.73 -35.42 34.23
N ASP A 6 -34.53 -36.36 34.72
CA ASP A 6 -34.15 -37.78 34.77
C ASP A 6 -34.60 -38.61 33.56
N THR A 7 -35.22 -37.96 32.58
CA THR A 7 -35.63 -38.64 31.34
C THR A 7 -34.53 -38.50 30.28
N ILE A 8 -34.22 -39.59 29.58
CA ILE A 8 -33.26 -39.64 28.45
C ILE A 8 -33.52 -38.49 27.45
N ARG A 9 -34.80 -38.17 27.19
CA ARG A 9 -35.21 -37.03 26.36
C ARG A 9 -34.75 -35.67 26.88
N ALA A 10 -34.81 -35.42 28.19
CA ALA A 10 -34.38 -34.16 28.79
C ALA A 10 -32.85 -33.99 28.68
N ARG A 11 -32.09 -35.07 28.89
CA ARG A 11 -30.62 -35.06 28.76
C ARG A 11 -30.17 -34.83 27.31
N ILE A 12 -30.84 -35.47 26.34
CA ILE A 12 -30.59 -35.24 24.91
C ILE A 12 -30.94 -33.80 24.52
N LEU A 13 -32.07 -33.27 25.00
CA LEU A 13 -32.48 -31.88 24.73
C LEU A 13 -31.47 -30.88 25.29
N ILE A 14 -31.00 -31.08 26.52
CA ILE A 14 -29.99 -30.22 27.16
C ILE A 14 -28.67 -30.25 26.39
N GLY A 15 -28.19 -31.44 26.03
CA GLY A 15 -26.98 -31.61 25.23
C GLY A 15 -27.08 -30.95 23.86
N LEU A 16 -28.22 -31.09 23.18
CA LEU A 16 -28.48 -30.46 21.89
C LEU A 16 -28.52 -28.93 22.01
N THR A 17 -29.20 -28.38 23.00
CA THR A 17 -29.25 -26.92 23.22
C THR A 17 -27.89 -26.34 23.57
N LEU A 18 -27.05 -27.06 24.34
CA LEU A 18 -25.70 -26.64 24.66
C LEU A 18 -24.80 -26.63 23.42
N LEU A 19 -24.96 -27.64 22.55
CA LEU A 19 -24.20 -27.75 21.31
C LEU A 19 -24.61 -26.65 20.31
N LEU A 20 -25.91 -26.38 20.18
CA LEU A 20 -26.44 -25.27 19.38
C LEU A 20 -25.95 -23.91 19.91
N ALA A 21 -25.96 -23.71 21.23
CA ALA A 21 -25.44 -22.50 21.86
C ALA A 21 -23.93 -22.33 21.63
N GLY A 22 -23.16 -23.43 21.68
CA GLY A 22 -21.74 -23.46 21.35
C GLY A 22 -21.48 -23.06 19.89
N VAL A 23 -22.23 -23.63 18.94
CA VAL A 23 -22.14 -23.27 17.52
C VAL A 23 -22.50 -21.81 17.27
N ALA A 24 -23.56 -21.30 17.90
CA ALA A 24 -23.98 -19.91 17.80
C ALA A 24 -22.94 -18.95 18.40
N ALA A 25 -22.40 -19.26 19.58
CA ALA A 25 -21.32 -18.49 20.21
C ALA A 25 -20.05 -18.49 19.34
N THR A 26 -19.74 -19.62 18.69
CA THR A 26 -18.62 -19.74 17.75
C THR A 26 -18.82 -18.87 16.51
N ALA A 27 -20.04 -18.86 15.95
CA ALA A 27 -20.37 -18.02 14.80
C ALA A 27 -20.27 -16.53 15.14
N ILE A 28 -20.71 -16.12 16.34
CA ILE A 28 -20.65 -14.72 16.80
C ILE A 28 -19.20 -14.31 17.10
N ALA A 29 -18.45 -15.15 17.82
CA ALA A 29 -17.06 -14.91 18.13
C ALA A 29 -16.23 -14.77 16.85
N GLY A 30 -16.40 -15.69 15.89
CA GLY A 30 -15.71 -15.66 14.60
C GLY A 30 -16.02 -14.41 13.76
N VAL A 31 -17.25 -13.89 13.82
CA VAL A 31 -17.61 -12.65 13.11
C VAL A 31 -17.08 -11.40 13.81
N SER A 32 -16.91 -11.42 15.13
CA SER A 32 -16.40 -10.28 15.91
C SER A 32 -14.89 -10.08 15.78
N THR A 33 -14.09 -11.15 15.89
CA THR A 33 -12.62 -11.07 15.71
C THR A 33 -12.22 -10.76 14.26
N LEU A 34 -13.06 -11.10 13.28
CA LEU A 34 -12.87 -10.74 11.87
C LEU A 34 -13.22 -9.28 11.54
N ARG A 35 -13.93 -8.55 12.39
CA ARG A 35 -14.37 -7.16 12.11
C ARG A 35 -13.44 -6.11 12.70
N GLU A 36 -12.83 -6.36 13.86
CA GLU A 36 -11.99 -5.35 14.53
C GLU A 36 -10.56 -5.28 13.97
N MET A 37 -9.94 -6.39 13.55
CA MET A 37 -8.61 -6.37 12.91
C MET A 37 -8.65 -6.00 11.42
N ARG A 38 -9.76 -6.30 10.74
CA ARG A 38 -9.90 -6.12 9.29
C ARG A 38 -10.09 -4.65 8.88
N HIS A 39 -10.75 -3.83 9.70
CA HIS A 39 -10.97 -2.42 9.38
C HIS A 39 -9.75 -1.53 9.62
N ALA A 40 -8.92 -1.81 10.64
CA ALA A 40 -7.69 -1.06 10.86
C ALA A 40 -6.60 -1.37 9.81
N ILE A 41 -6.56 -2.62 9.31
CA ILE A 41 -5.54 -3.07 8.36
C ILE A 41 -5.93 -2.75 6.90
N GLU A 42 -7.22 -2.86 6.51
CA GLU A 42 -7.67 -2.54 5.15
C GLU A 42 -7.54 -1.04 4.82
N GLU A 43 -7.83 -0.15 5.78
CA GLU A 43 -7.76 1.31 5.58
C GLU A 43 -6.31 1.82 5.51
N GLU A 44 -5.42 1.26 6.32
CA GLU A 44 -3.99 1.58 6.30
C GLU A 44 -3.31 1.01 5.04
N LEU A 45 -3.65 -0.22 4.61
CA LEU A 45 -3.15 -0.83 3.36
C LEU A 45 -3.67 -0.12 2.11
N ALA A 46 -4.93 0.34 2.08
CA ALA A 46 -5.49 1.09 0.96
C ALA A 46 -4.75 2.43 0.79
N THR A 47 -4.55 3.16 1.90
CA THR A 47 -3.80 4.42 1.91
C THR A 47 -2.34 4.22 1.47
N LEU A 48 -1.71 3.12 1.93
CA LEU A 48 -0.33 2.78 1.55
C LEU A 48 -0.20 2.41 0.06
N ARG A 49 -1.18 1.68 -0.49
CA ARG A 49 -1.21 1.29 -1.91
C ARG A 49 -1.37 2.50 -2.82
N THR A 50 -2.32 3.38 -2.51
CA THR A 50 -2.52 4.63 -3.28
C THR A 50 -1.30 5.55 -3.18
N SER A 51 -0.68 5.68 -2.00
CA SER A 51 0.56 6.45 -1.84
C SER A 51 1.74 5.85 -2.63
N THR A 52 1.79 4.53 -2.77
CA THR A 52 2.82 3.82 -3.55
C THR A 52 2.65 4.06 -5.04
N GLU A 53 1.42 3.94 -5.55
CA GLU A 53 1.08 4.16 -6.95
C GLU A 53 1.38 5.61 -7.37
N GLU A 54 0.94 6.59 -6.58
CA GLU A 54 1.15 8.00 -6.90
C GLU A 54 2.63 8.41 -6.86
N GLY A 55 3.41 7.91 -5.90
CA GLY A 55 4.85 8.24 -5.90
C GLY A 55 5.66 7.47 -6.95
N SER A 56 5.21 6.29 -7.40
CA SER A 56 5.82 5.64 -8.56
C SER A 56 5.52 6.39 -9.86
N GLY A 57 4.33 6.98 -9.97
CA GLY A 57 3.97 7.89 -11.05
C GLY A 57 4.87 9.12 -11.04
N LEU A 58 4.98 9.82 -9.90
CA LEU A 58 5.87 10.97 -9.71
C LEU A 58 7.32 10.66 -10.14
N VAL A 59 7.84 9.51 -9.72
CA VAL A 59 9.20 9.08 -10.07
C VAL A 59 9.39 8.98 -11.59
N THR A 60 8.43 8.35 -12.26
CA THR A 60 8.47 8.16 -13.71
C THR A 60 8.43 9.51 -14.43
N SER A 61 7.46 10.37 -14.07
CA SER A 61 7.26 11.67 -14.70
C SER A 61 8.45 12.60 -14.53
N VAL A 62 9.05 12.69 -13.34
CA VAL A 62 10.24 13.55 -13.11
C VAL A 62 11.46 13.09 -13.92
N LEU A 63 11.68 11.77 -14.03
CA LEU A 63 12.79 11.24 -14.83
C LEU A 63 12.57 11.46 -16.33
N GLU A 64 11.32 11.35 -16.78
CA GLU A 64 10.92 11.63 -18.16
C GLU A 64 11.06 13.12 -18.50
N GLU A 65 10.67 14.01 -17.59
CA GLU A 65 10.83 15.46 -17.71
C GLU A 65 12.30 15.83 -17.92
N ILE A 66 13.21 15.40 -17.04
CA ILE A 66 14.65 15.67 -17.15
C ILE A 66 15.21 15.13 -18.47
N ARG A 67 14.83 13.91 -18.84
CA ARG A 67 15.28 13.28 -20.09
C ARG A 67 14.81 14.09 -21.31
N ALA A 68 13.55 14.47 -21.36
CA ALA A 68 12.98 15.25 -22.45
C ALA A 68 13.61 16.64 -22.53
N ALA A 69 13.89 17.26 -21.38
CA ALA A 69 14.56 18.55 -21.30
C ALA A 69 15.97 18.52 -21.91
N GLU A 70 16.77 17.51 -21.57
CA GLU A 70 18.11 17.30 -22.14
C GLU A 70 18.03 16.94 -23.64
N GLN A 71 17.05 16.13 -24.04
CA GLN A 71 16.85 15.77 -25.45
C GLN A 71 16.48 16.99 -26.30
N TYR A 72 15.66 17.90 -25.77
CA TYR A 72 15.31 19.16 -26.43
C TYR A 72 16.54 20.02 -26.71
N LEU A 73 17.48 20.10 -25.75
CA LEU A 73 18.71 20.87 -25.92
C LEU A 73 19.62 20.27 -26.99
N ALA A 74 19.72 18.93 -27.04
CA ALA A 74 20.49 18.23 -28.06
C ALA A 74 19.87 18.40 -29.45
N THR A 75 18.57 18.10 -29.58
CA THR A 75 17.82 18.14 -30.85
C THR A 75 16.49 18.86 -30.64
N PRO A 76 16.46 20.19 -30.85
CA PRO A 76 15.24 20.98 -30.69
C PRO A 76 14.13 20.52 -31.62
N GLY A 77 12.90 20.49 -31.14
CA GLY A 77 11.73 20.13 -31.93
C GLY A 77 10.44 20.08 -31.11
N ASP A 78 9.31 19.91 -31.81
CA ASP A 78 8.00 19.90 -31.15
C ASP A 78 7.78 18.66 -30.29
N GLU A 79 8.39 17.53 -30.64
CA GLU A 79 8.23 16.28 -29.88
C GLU A 79 8.87 16.34 -28.49
N PRO A 80 10.18 16.65 -28.34
CA PRO A 80 10.77 16.73 -27.00
C PRO A 80 10.15 17.85 -26.15
N ARG A 81 9.67 18.93 -26.77
CA ARG A 81 8.94 20.01 -26.07
C ARG A 81 7.63 19.49 -25.47
N ARG A 82 6.83 18.77 -26.27
CA ARG A 82 5.56 18.20 -25.81
C ARG A 82 5.77 17.18 -24.70
N VAL A 83 6.77 16.31 -24.83
CA VAL A 83 7.10 15.31 -23.79
C VAL A 83 7.54 16.00 -22.51
N PHE A 84 8.38 17.03 -22.58
CA PHE A 84 8.79 17.81 -21.41
C PHE A 84 7.59 18.44 -20.68
N GLN A 85 6.69 19.08 -21.42
CA GLN A 85 5.50 19.71 -20.86
C GLN A 85 4.52 18.69 -20.24
N ALA A 86 4.27 17.58 -20.94
CA ALA A 86 3.39 16.53 -20.44
C ALA A 86 3.95 15.88 -19.18
N ALA A 87 5.24 15.54 -19.17
CA ALA A 87 5.90 14.94 -18.00
C ALA A 87 5.90 15.89 -16.79
N ALA A 88 6.07 17.19 -17.01
CA ALA A 88 5.99 18.18 -15.93
C ALA A 88 4.57 18.30 -15.36
N GLU A 89 3.53 18.25 -16.21
CA GLU A 89 2.13 18.26 -15.78
C GLU A 89 1.79 16.99 -14.98
N ASP A 90 2.21 15.82 -15.47
CA ASP A 90 2.01 14.54 -14.77
C ASP A 90 2.72 14.52 -13.41
N ALA A 91 3.97 15.01 -13.35
CA ALA A 91 4.71 15.10 -12.10
C ALA A 91 3.96 15.98 -11.08
N PHE A 92 3.48 17.16 -11.50
CA PHE A 92 2.72 18.06 -10.64
C PHE A 92 1.42 17.43 -10.12
N GLU A 93 0.71 16.71 -10.98
CA GLU A 93 -0.53 16.00 -10.60
C GLU A 93 -0.28 14.88 -9.59
N HIS A 94 0.80 14.10 -9.76
CA HIS A 94 1.20 13.09 -8.78
C HIS A 94 1.63 13.70 -7.44
N GLU A 95 2.36 14.83 -7.44
CA GLU A 95 2.68 15.57 -6.20
C GLU A 95 1.42 16.05 -5.49
N ARG A 96 0.45 16.62 -6.23
CA ARG A 96 -0.82 17.08 -5.67
C ARG A 96 -1.62 15.94 -5.04
N ARG A 97 -1.69 14.79 -5.71
CA ARG A 97 -2.37 13.59 -5.18
C ARG A 97 -1.67 13.04 -3.94
N LEU A 98 -0.33 13.02 -3.92
CA LEU A 98 0.45 12.63 -2.74
C LEU A 98 0.21 13.56 -1.54
N ASP A 99 0.14 14.87 -1.76
CA ASP A 99 -0.15 15.85 -0.71
C ASP A 99 -1.56 15.65 -0.10
N ALA A 100 -2.53 15.28 -0.94
CA ALA A 100 -3.91 15.06 -0.51
C ALA A 100 -4.10 13.80 0.36
N LEU A 101 -3.15 12.84 0.34
CA LEU A 101 -3.32 11.54 0.97
C LEU A 101 -3.23 11.52 2.51
N GLY A 102 -2.89 12.62 3.19
CA GLY A 102 -3.03 12.81 4.64
C GLY A 102 -2.20 11.91 5.58
N GLY A 103 -1.79 10.71 5.15
CA GLY A 103 -1.15 9.65 5.96
C GLY A 103 0.34 9.44 5.70
N LEU A 104 1.00 10.32 4.94
CA LEU A 104 2.45 10.24 4.75
C LEU A 104 3.17 10.43 6.10
N THR A 105 4.16 9.58 6.37
CA THR A 105 5.07 9.77 7.51
C THR A 105 5.75 11.13 7.41
N ILE A 106 6.17 11.72 8.53
CA ILE A 106 6.86 13.03 8.54
C ILE A 106 8.11 13.00 7.63
N GLU A 107 8.82 11.88 7.63
CA GLU A 107 10.02 11.67 6.81
C GLU A 107 9.70 11.57 5.30
N ASP A 108 8.62 10.88 4.92
CA ASP A 108 8.17 10.83 3.53
C ASP A 108 7.71 12.22 3.05
N ARG A 109 7.01 13.01 3.89
CA ARG A 109 6.63 14.39 3.56
C ARG A 109 7.84 15.31 3.33
N LEU A 110 8.87 15.20 4.15
CA LEU A 110 10.11 15.97 3.97
C LEU A 110 10.80 15.61 2.64
N THR A 111 10.83 14.32 2.30
CA THR A 111 11.39 13.86 1.02
C THR A 111 10.60 14.41 -0.17
N VAL A 112 9.27 14.28 -0.15
CA VAL A 112 8.39 14.75 -1.23
C VAL A 112 8.49 16.26 -1.40
N ASN A 113 8.49 17.04 -0.31
CA ASN A 113 8.68 18.49 -0.38
C ASN A 113 10.04 18.89 -0.97
N ARG A 114 11.11 18.15 -0.63
CA ARG A 114 12.44 18.38 -1.20
C ARG A 114 12.48 18.06 -2.69
N VAL A 115 11.84 16.95 -3.10
CA VAL A 115 11.67 16.56 -4.51
C VAL A 115 10.93 17.66 -5.28
N ARG A 116 9.79 18.14 -4.78
CA ARG A 116 9.02 19.24 -5.37
C ARG A 116 9.85 20.50 -5.54
N GLN A 117 10.54 20.92 -4.48
CA GLN A 117 11.34 22.14 -4.51
C GLN A 117 12.47 22.06 -5.55
N LEU A 118 13.15 20.91 -5.63
CA LEU A 118 14.18 20.69 -6.64
C LEU A 118 13.57 20.62 -8.05
N ASN A 119 12.44 19.92 -8.23
CA ASN A 119 11.80 19.80 -9.54
C ASN A 119 11.39 21.16 -10.10
N ALA A 120 10.71 21.98 -9.30
CA ALA A 120 10.31 23.33 -9.72
C ALA A 120 11.49 24.24 -10.12
N SER A 121 12.60 24.14 -9.38
CA SER A 121 13.83 24.88 -9.70
C SER A 121 14.44 24.41 -11.03
N ILE A 122 14.53 23.09 -11.23
CA ILE A 122 15.11 22.48 -12.43
C ILE A 122 14.25 22.78 -13.67
N GLN A 123 12.93 22.64 -13.54
CA GLN A 123 11.97 22.95 -14.60
C GLN A 123 12.11 24.40 -15.10
N THR A 124 12.27 25.34 -14.17
CA THR A 124 12.46 26.77 -14.49
C THR A 124 13.72 26.98 -15.33
N GLU A 125 14.85 26.42 -14.91
CA GLU A 125 16.13 26.57 -15.59
C GLU A 125 16.15 25.87 -16.96
N TYR A 126 15.54 24.68 -17.09
CA TYR A 126 15.38 24.05 -18.40
C TYR A 126 14.45 24.84 -19.32
N SER A 127 13.40 25.45 -18.79
CA SER A 127 12.52 26.32 -19.58
C SER A 127 13.27 27.55 -20.11
N ILE A 128 14.15 28.15 -19.30
CA ILE A 128 15.05 29.23 -19.73
C ILE A 128 16.02 28.71 -20.80
N ALA A 129 16.64 27.55 -20.58
CA ALA A 129 17.56 26.95 -21.53
C ALA A 129 16.88 26.64 -22.87
N HIS A 130 15.64 26.16 -22.86
CA HIS A 130 14.83 25.93 -24.07
C HIS A 130 14.54 27.25 -24.80
N ALA A 131 14.13 28.29 -24.08
CA ALA A 131 13.90 29.60 -24.68
C ALA A 131 15.18 30.19 -25.30
N LEU A 132 16.34 30.04 -24.64
CA LEU A 132 17.63 30.47 -25.18
C LEU A 132 18.02 29.66 -26.42
N ARG A 133 17.77 28.35 -26.42
CA ARG A 133 17.98 27.46 -27.57
C ARG A 133 17.10 27.87 -28.76
N ASP A 134 15.85 28.24 -28.51
CA ASP A 134 14.91 28.74 -29.53
C ASP A 134 15.37 30.06 -30.16
N LEU A 135 16.06 30.89 -29.38
CA LEU A 135 16.65 32.16 -29.82
C LEU A 135 18.03 31.97 -30.50
N GLY A 136 18.53 30.73 -30.63
CA GLY A 136 19.86 30.43 -31.16
C GLY A 136 21.02 30.79 -30.24
N ARG A 137 20.75 31.06 -28.96
CA ARG A 137 21.76 31.42 -27.94
C ARG A 137 22.34 30.18 -27.28
N ASP A 138 22.93 29.31 -28.09
CA ASP A 138 23.41 27.97 -27.69
C ASP A 138 24.37 27.96 -26.49
N PRO A 139 25.39 28.85 -26.40
CA PRO A 139 26.32 28.84 -25.27
C PRO A 139 25.62 29.13 -23.94
N GLU A 140 24.60 30.00 -23.96
CA GLU A 140 23.85 30.38 -22.77
C GLU A 140 22.86 29.28 -22.38
N ALA A 141 22.19 28.66 -23.35
CA ALA A 141 21.33 27.50 -23.13
C ALA A 141 22.11 26.36 -22.46
N VAL A 142 23.33 26.08 -22.93
CA VAL A 142 24.21 25.06 -22.33
C VAL A 142 24.68 25.46 -20.93
N ALA A 143 24.95 26.74 -20.68
CA ALA A 143 25.35 27.22 -19.35
C ALA A 143 24.22 27.03 -18.32
N HIS A 144 22.98 27.40 -18.67
CA HIS A 144 21.82 27.19 -17.81
C HIS A 144 21.56 25.70 -17.54
N ALA A 145 21.56 24.87 -18.58
CA ALA A 145 21.44 23.42 -18.42
C ALA A 145 22.57 22.82 -17.57
N GLY A 146 23.80 23.30 -17.78
CA GLY A 146 24.97 22.89 -17.00
C GLY A 146 24.87 23.24 -15.51
N ALA A 147 24.28 24.40 -15.18
CA ALA A 147 24.11 24.86 -13.81
C ALA A 147 23.17 23.95 -12.99
N VAL A 148 22.18 23.32 -13.63
CA VAL A 148 21.22 22.44 -12.95
C VAL A 148 21.58 20.96 -12.96
N ARG A 149 22.63 20.53 -13.67
CA ARG A 149 23.03 19.11 -13.71
C ARG A 149 23.24 18.48 -12.34
N LEU A 150 23.84 19.22 -11.40
CA LEU A 150 24.03 18.72 -10.02
C LEU A 150 22.69 18.55 -9.30
N GLN A 151 21.77 19.50 -9.46
CA GLN A 151 20.43 19.45 -8.86
C GLN A 151 19.60 18.32 -9.48
N ALA A 152 19.67 18.13 -10.81
CA ALA A 152 19.01 17.03 -11.51
C ALA A 152 19.53 15.66 -11.08
N ALA A 153 20.85 15.55 -10.82
CA ALA A 153 21.44 14.34 -10.24
C ALA A 153 20.97 14.08 -8.80
N GLU A 154 20.88 15.13 -7.96
CA GLU A 154 20.31 15.04 -6.60
C GLU A 154 18.86 14.59 -6.64
N LEU A 155 18.03 15.21 -7.49
CA LEU A 155 16.63 14.87 -7.68
C LEU A 155 16.47 13.42 -8.14
N THR A 156 17.22 12.99 -9.16
CA THR A 156 17.24 11.61 -9.64
C THR A 156 17.58 10.62 -8.52
N ARG A 157 18.55 10.97 -7.65
CA ARG A 157 18.94 10.13 -6.51
C ARG A 157 17.81 10.02 -5.48
N LEU A 158 17.17 11.14 -5.12
CA LEU A 158 16.05 11.18 -4.17
C LEU A 158 14.84 10.39 -4.70
N VAL A 159 14.52 10.59 -5.96
CA VAL A 159 13.44 9.89 -6.67
C VAL A 159 13.71 8.37 -6.71
N ARG A 160 14.94 7.94 -7.02
CA ARG A 160 15.30 6.51 -7.00
C ARG A 160 15.31 5.91 -5.59
N ASP A 161 15.62 6.70 -4.57
CA ASP A 161 15.49 6.29 -3.18
C ASP A 161 14.02 6.08 -2.77
N LEU A 162 13.15 7.02 -3.16
CA LEU A 162 11.71 6.91 -2.95
C LEU A 162 11.14 5.65 -3.64
N ALA A 163 11.54 5.40 -4.89
CA ALA A 163 11.13 4.21 -5.64
C ALA A 163 11.55 2.90 -4.95
N ARG A 164 12.77 2.83 -4.39
CA ARG A 164 13.21 1.67 -3.61
C ARG A 164 12.37 1.48 -2.35
N ARG A 165 12.11 2.56 -1.60
CA ARG A 165 11.25 2.50 -0.40
C ARG A 165 9.84 2.05 -0.72
N GLN A 166 9.28 2.52 -1.82
CA GLN A 166 7.97 2.11 -2.32
C GLN A 166 7.93 0.64 -2.75
N GLY A 167 8.96 0.14 -3.45
CA GLY A 167 9.07 -1.27 -3.81
C GLY A 167 9.11 -2.20 -2.59
N LEU A 168 9.84 -1.81 -1.53
CA LEU A 168 9.87 -2.55 -0.27
C LEU A 168 8.49 -2.56 0.43
N LYS A 169 7.80 -1.41 0.44
CA LYS A 169 6.43 -1.31 0.98
C LYS A 169 5.45 -2.21 0.21
N ALA A 170 5.52 -2.22 -1.12
CA ALA A 170 4.68 -3.08 -1.97
C ALA A 170 4.94 -4.58 -1.75
N ALA A 171 6.21 -4.98 -1.64
CA ALA A 171 6.58 -6.36 -1.35
C ALA A 171 6.05 -6.82 0.02
N LYS A 172 6.17 -5.98 1.05
CA LYS A 172 5.64 -6.27 2.39
C LYS A 172 4.12 -6.38 2.41
N ALA A 173 3.42 -5.56 1.63
CA ALA A 173 1.97 -5.67 1.47
C ALA A 173 1.57 -6.99 0.78
N ALA A 174 2.32 -7.43 -0.23
CA ALA A 174 2.10 -8.70 -0.91
C ALA A 174 2.37 -9.92 0.01
N GLU A 175 3.40 -9.85 0.86
CA GLU A 175 3.68 -10.87 1.88
C GLU A 175 2.57 -10.95 2.94
N HIS A 176 2.04 -9.81 3.39
CA HIS A 176 0.90 -9.80 4.32
C HIS A 176 -0.35 -10.45 3.73
N LEU A 177 -0.66 -10.16 2.45
CA LEU A 177 -1.80 -10.76 1.75
C LEU A 177 -1.65 -12.28 1.57
N SER A 178 -0.43 -12.80 1.40
CA SER A 178 -0.18 -14.25 1.28
C SER A 178 -0.19 -14.96 2.65
N ALA A 179 0.33 -14.31 3.69
CA ALA A 179 0.28 -14.82 5.06
C ALA A 179 -1.18 -14.91 5.56
N GLU A 180 -2.03 -13.94 5.24
CA GLU A 180 -3.45 -13.93 5.61
C GLU A 180 -4.28 -14.99 4.85
N ALA A 181 -3.82 -15.43 3.67
CA ALA A 181 -4.38 -16.58 2.97
C ALA A 181 -4.00 -17.92 3.63
N THR A 182 -2.86 -17.98 4.32
CA THR A 182 -2.30 -19.20 4.92
C THR A 182 -2.73 -19.38 6.38
N ASP A 183 -2.93 -18.29 7.14
CA ASP A 183 -3.36 -18.34 8.56
C ASP A 183 -4.79 -18.87 8.75
N ARG A 184 -5.63 -18.81 7.69
CA ARG A 184 -6.96 -19.44 7.68
C ARG A 184 -6.91 -20.95 7.85
N GLU A 185 -5.84 -21.62 7.43
CA GLU A 185 -5.72 -23.08 7.51
C GLU A 185 -5.44 -23.54 8.96
N HIS A 186 -4.59 -22.82 9.70
CA HIS A 186 -4.18 -23.24 11.05
C HIS A 186 -5.27 -23.02 12.11
N GLN A 187 -6.03 -21.93 12.01
CA GLN A 187 -7.15 -21.67 12.93
C GLN A 187 -8.30 -22.67 12.76
N LEU A 188 -8.57 -23.11 11.52
CA LEU A 188 -9.55 -24.17 11.24
C LEU A 188 -9.12 -25.52 11.83
N TRP A 189 -7.84 -25.88 11.73
CA TRP A 189 -7.33 -27.14 12.26
C TRP A 189 -7.33 -27.22 13.80
N ILE A 190 -6.99 -26.14 14.50
CA ILE A 190 -7.08 -26.08 15.97
C ILE A 190 -8.53 -26.25 16.44
N PHE A 191 -9.48 -25.69 15.70
CA PHE A 191 -10.90 -25.76 16.03
C PHE A 191 -11.51 -27.14 15.76
N VAL A 192 -11.13 -27.78 14.64
CA VAL A 192 -11.49 -29.18 14.34
C VAL A 192 -10.94 -30.11 15.42
N ALA A 193 -9.69 -29.90 15.87
CA ALA A 193 -9.09 -30.69 16.94
C ALA A 193 -9.85 -30.54 18.28
N ALA A 194 -10.27 -29.33 18.65
CA ALA A 194 -11.07 -29.09 19.85
C ALA A 194 -12.44 -29.78 19.80
N LEU A 195 -13.07 -29.80 18.62
CA LEU A 195 -14.39 -30.41 18.41
C LEU A 195 -14.32 -31.95 18.47
N VAL A 196 -13.24 -32.53 17.93
CA VAL A 196 -12.94 -33.97 18.06
C VAL A 196 -12.69 -34.36 19.51
N LEU A 197 -11.92 -33.56 20.26
CA LEU A 197 -11.65 -33.80 21.68
C LEU A 197 -12.90 -33.70 22.55
N ALA A 198 -13.77 -32.72 22.30
CA ALA A 198 -15.04 -32.56 23.00
C ALA A 198 -15.99 -33.75 22.74
N GLY A 199 -16.09 -34.21 21.49
CA GLY A 199 -16.87 -35.40 21.13
C GLY A 199 -16.34 -36.68 21.77
N PHE A 200 -15.01 -36.83 21.84
CA PHE A 200 -14.37 -37.96 22.51
C PHE A 200 -14.64 -37.98 24.02
N PHE A 201 -14.54 -36.84 24.69
CA PHE A 201 -14.82 -36.74 26.13
C PHE A 201 -16.29 -37.01 26.47
N LEU A 202 -17.22 -36.51 25.67
CA LEU A 202 -18.65 -36.79 25.84
C LEU A 202 -18.97 -38.28 25.68
N SER A 203 -18.36 -38.94 24.69
CA SER A 203 -18.52 -40.38 24.47
C SER A 203 -17.97 -41.19 25.65
N ARG A 204 -16.79 -40.84 26.16
CA ARG A 204 -16.18 -41.47 27.34
C ARG A 204 -17.04 -41.30 28.61
N TYR A 205 -17.52 -40.10 28.89
CA TYR A 205 -18.38 -39.84 30.06
C TYR A 205 -19.73 -40.57 29.97
N THR A 206 -20.25 -40.75 28.76
CA THR A 206 -21.48 -41.50 28.54
C THR A 206 -21.27 -42.99 28.84
N LEU A 207 -20.12 -43.55 28.45
CA LEU A 207 -19.75 -44.95 28.69
C LEU A 207 -19.38 -45.25 30.16
N GLU A 208 -18.82 -44.29 30.91
CA GLU A 208 -18.48 -44.47 32.33
C GLU A 208 -19.67 -44.24 33.30
N SER A 209 -20.83 -43.79 32.79
CA SER A 209 -22.04 -43.51 33.60
C SER A 209 -23.14 -44.58 33.53
N VAL A 210 -22.87 -45.71 32.86
CA VAL A 210 -23.70 -46.93 32.80
C VAL A 210 -23.11 -47.97 33.75
#